data_AF-A0A8X8GUL0-F1
#
_entry.id   AF-A0A8X8GUL0-F1
#
_cell.length_a   1.000
_cell.length_b   1.000
_cell.length_c   1.000
_cell.angle_alpha   90.00
_cell.angle_beta   90.00
_cell.angle_gamma   90.00
#
_symmetry.space_group_name_H-M   'P 1'
#
loop_
_entity.id
_entity.type
_entity.pdbx_description
1 polymer ?
#
loop_
_entity_poly.entity_id
_entity_poly.type
_entity_poly.pdbx_seq_one_letter_code
_entity_poly.pdbx_strand_id
1 'polypeptide(L)'
;MRYTISLRRASLPMATLLATAAPALADVPRVVTDMPPVHALVAGVMGDLGQPELLLDRGANAHAFQLRPSQAQALADAGLVVWIGPEMTPWLDRAVDSLGSGIPQLRLLAVPGTLTLAYGEDEHDHGAEAGHDDHGTDDHAAGEAHGHEHAEAAEEADAHEGHAHDAEEHEDHAENGDHAGHDDHAEGEHAGHDDHDHEEHAEGDDHAEGDHAGHDGHSHDGTDPHAWLDPANAAVWMQAIAVELGRLDPENAATYAANAATEATKLQALDAEVAGILAPAQGKPFVVFHDAYRYFTGHYGLTVAGSVALGDAASPGAARLAELRGTMQDGGALCIFPEAQHDPKLVAQMAEATGARLGGTLDPEGSQMEPGAGLYAALLRDLATTITDCVTKG
;
A
#
# COMPACT_ATOMS: atom_id res chain seq x y z
N MET A 1 90.94 33.30 52.57
CA MET A 1 89.56 33.83 52.80
C MET A 1 88.57 32.79 52.28
N ARG A 2 87.45 32.55 52.97
CA ARG A 2 86.49 31.47 52.62
C ARG A 2 85.73 31.79 51.33
N TYR A 3 85.41 30.80 50.50
CA TYR A 3 84.12 30.66 49.80
C TYR A 3 83.91 29.22 49.31
N THR A 4 83.05 28.46 49.99
CA THR A 4 82.54 27.15 49.54
C THR A 4 81.21 27.35 48.82
N ILE A 5 81.16 27.12 47.51
CA ILE A 5 79.95 27.26 46.71
C ILE A 5 79.10 25.99 46.84
N SER A 6 77.93 26.11 47.46
CA SER A 6 76.95 25.03 47.61
C SER A 6 75.95 25.06 46.45
N LEU A 7 76.08 24.13 45.51
CA LEU A 7 75.16 23.95 44.38
C LEU A 7 73.91 23.21 44.85
N ARG A 8 72.86 23.96 45.24
CA ARG A 8 71.51 23.40 45.43
C ARG A 8 70.94 22.99 44.08
N ARG A 9 70.78 21.68 43.84
CA ARG A 9 69.94 21.17 42.76
C ARG A 9 68.47 21.50 43.08
N ALA A 10 67.86 22.39 42.31
CA ALA A 10 66.44 22.66 42.38
C ALA A 10 65.69 21.61 41.56
N SER A 11 65.03 20.67 42.23
CA SER A 11 64.11 19.72 41.59
C SER A 11 62.83 20.46 41.19
N LEU A 12 62.59 20.67 39.90
CA LEU A 12 61.27 21.10 39.44
C LEU A 12 60.27 19.94 39.64
N PRO A 13 59.07 20.18 40.18
CA PRO A 13 58.02 19.18 40.18
C PRO A 13 57.53 18.98 38.74
N MET A 14 57.61 17.73 38.25
CA MET A 14 56.97 17.34 37.00
C MET A 14 55.45 17.39 37.22
N ALA A 15 54.79 18.46 36.75
CA ALA A 15 53.34 18.56 36.79
C ALA A 15 52.76 17.61 35.74
N THR A 16 52.30 16.43 36.17
CA THR A 16 51.60 15.47 35.31
C THR A 16 50.27 16.09 34.90
N LEU A 17 50.22 16.60 33.67
CA LEU A 17 49.00 17.13 33.08
C LEU A 17 48.06 15.96 32.80
N LEU A 18 47.11 15.68 33.71
CA LEU A 18 46.01 14.78 33.41
C LEU A 18 45.15 15.47 32.35
N ALA A 19 45.37 15.10 31.09
CA ALA A 19 44.43 15.38 30.02
C ALA A 19 43.13 14.64 30.34
N THR A 20 42.14 15.37 30.85
CA THR A 20 40.77 14.89 30.88
C THR A 20 40.33 14.74 29.43
N ALA A 21 40.39 13.52 28.90
CA ALA A 21 39.69 13.18 27.67
C ALA A 21 38.22 13.49 27.92
N ALA A 22 37.72 14.56 27.30
CA ALA A 22 36.29 14.70 27.12
C ALA A 22 35.83 13.45 26.34
N PRO A 23 34.67 12.86 26.67
CA PRO A 23 34.11 11.85 25.78
C PRO A 23 33.98 12.50 24.41
N ALA A 24 34.58 11.88 23.39
CA ALA A 24 34.14 12.14 22.04
C ALA A 24 32.67 11.75 22.02
N LEU A 25 31.80 12.70 21.70
CA LEU A 25 30.43 12.35 21.33
C LEU A 25 30.58 11.68 19.97
N ALA A 26 30.29 10.38 19.91
CA ALA A 26 30.24 9.63 18.66
C ALA A 26 29.30 10.37 17.70
N ASP A 27 29.74 10.54 16.45
CA ASP A 27 29.02 11.34 15.45
C ASP A 27 27.90 10.48 14.85
N VAL A 28 26.77 10.43 15.56
CA VAL A 28 25.59 9.63 15.19
C VAL A 28 25.14 10.02 13.78
N PRO A 29 25.01 9.07 12.83
CA PRO A 29 24.70 9.39 11.46
C PRO A 29 23.35 10.08 11.32
N ARG A 30 23.29 11.11 10.48
CA ARG A 30 22.02 11.70 10.04
C ARG A 30 21.28 10.69 9.19
N VAL A 31 20.20 10.11 9.72
CA VAL A 31 19.36 9.16 8.99
C VAL A 31 18.17 9.90 8.38
N VAL A 32 17.92 9.68 7.10
CA VAL A 32 16.72 10.17 6.41
C VAL A 32 15.83 8.99 6.07
N THR A 33 14.52 9.17 6.20
CA THR A 33 13.49 8.15 5.98
C THR A 33 12.40 8.65 5.04
N ASP A 34 11.87 7.76 4.22
CA ASP A 34 10.81 8.09 3.26
C ASP A 34 9.47 8.35 3.95
N MET A 35 8.94 7.39 4.71
CA MET A 35 7.56 7.39 5.20
C MET A 35 7.42 7.15 6.72
N PRO A 36 6.26 7.50 7.35
CA PRO A 36 6.10 7.44 8.80
C PRO A 36 6.36 6.08 9.48
N PRO A 37 5.98 4.90 8.95
CA PRO A 37 6.31 3.62 9.58
C PRO A 37 7.80 3.32 9.52
N VAL A 38 8.49 3.65 8.41
CA VAL A 38 9.95 3.49 8.30
C VAL A 38 10.67 4.39 9.29
N HIS A 39 10.25 5.67 9.39
CA HIS A 39 10.71 6.58 10.43
C HIS A 39 10.55 5.99 11.84
N ALA A 40 9.40 5.39 12.14
CA ALA A 40 9.15 4.77 13.45
C ALA A 40 10.08 3.60 13.77
N LEU A 41 10.34 2.71 12.81
CA LEU A 41 11.27 1.58 12.98
C LEU A 41 12.70 2.08 13.21
N VAL A 42 13.17 3.03 12.40
CA VAL A 42 14.50 3.62 12.56
C VAL A 42 14.63 4.37 13.89
N ALA A 43 13.63 5.16 14.28
CA ALA A 43 13.60 5.86 15.57
C ALA A 43 13.67 4.89 16.76
N GLY A 44 13.01 3.73 16.66
CA GLY A 44 13.11 2.66 17.67
C GLY A 44 14.52 2.08 17.80
N VAL A 45 15.22 1.86 16.68
CA VAL A 45 16.61 1.36 16.69
C VAL A 45 17.60 2.43 17.14
N MET A 46 17.43 3.69 16.75
CA MET A 46 18.28 4.80 17.22
C MET A 46 18.10 5.09 18.71
N GLY A 47 16.87 5.02 19.23
CA GLY A 47 16.55 5.27 20.63
C GLY A 47 17.01 6.67 21.07
N ASP A 48 17.70 6.76 22.20
CA ASP A 48 18.20 8.02 22.75
C ASP A 48 19.42 8.61 22.01
N LEU A 49 19.99 7.91 21.01
CA LEU A 49 21.17 8.39 20.27
C LEU A 49 20.84 9.48 19.24
N GLY A 50 19.61 9.49 18.72
CA GLY A 50 19.18 10.45 17.72
C GLY A 50 17.76 10.15 17.22
N GLN A 51 17.29 10.92 16.26
CA GLN A 51 16.03 10.68 15.56
C GLN A 51 16.27 10.81 14.05
N PRO A 52 15.64 9.97 13.23
CA PRO A 52 15.66 10.13 11.78
C PRO A 52 14.87 11.37 11.35
N GLU A 53 15.18 11.91 10.17
CA GLU A 53 14.37 12.91 9.50
C GLU A 53 13.38 12.23 8.54
N LEU A 54 12.14 12.73 8.49
CA LEU A 54 11.04 12.19 7.68
C LEU A 54 10.82 13.05 6.43
N LEU A 55 10.81 12.44 5.25
CA LEU A 55 10.54 13.12 3.99
C LEU A 55 9.04 13.29 3.72
N LEU A 56 8.25 12.23 3.84
CA LEU A 56 6.79 12.30 3.71
C LEU A 56 6.19 12.65 5.08
N ASP A 57 6.13 13.94 5.39
CA ASP A 57 5.41 14.44 6.56
C ASP A 57 3.88 14.43 6.36
N ARG A 58 3.13 14.71 7.42
CA ARG A 58 1.67 14.50 7.46
C ARG A 58 0.94 15.10 6.25
N GLY A 59 0.19 14.27 5.55
CA GLY A 59 -0.61 14.67 4.38
C GLY A 59 0.18 14.81 3.07
N ALA A 60 1.46 14.44 3.03
CA ALA A 60 2.16 14.22 1.77
C ALA A 60 1.69 12.92 1.11
N ASN A 61 1.51 12.92 -0.21
CA ASN A 61 1.25 11.70 -0.98
C ASN A 61 2.59 11.09 -1.44
N ALA A 62 2.77 9.78 -1.25
CA ALA A 62 4.04 9.09 -1.51
C ALA A 62 4.45 9.05 -3.00
N HIS A 63 3.50 9.16 -3.93
CA HIS A 63 3.76 9.04 -5.38
C HIS A 63 3.86 10.39 -6.10
N ALA A 64 3.22 11.44 -5.58
CA ALA A 64 3.20 12.79 -6.15
C ALA A 64 4.00 13.82 -5.31
N PHE A 65 5.14 13.40 -4.77
CA PHE A 65 5.93 14.23 -3.86
C PHE A 65 6.96 15.13 -4.55
N GLN A 66 7.07 16.38 -4.09
CA GLN A 66 8.11 17.33 -4.50
C GLN A 66 8.91 17.76 -3.27
N LEU A 67 10.21 17.41 -3.24
CA LEU A 67 11.12 17.78 -2.15
C LEU A 67 11.12 19.30 -1.91
N ARG A 68 10.87 19.70 -0.66
CA ARG A 68 11.09 21.08 -0.20
C ARG A 68 12.61 21.35 -0.12
N PRO A 69 13.09 22.61 -0.25
CA PRO A 69 14.52 22.92 -0.17
C PRO A 69 15.22 22.42 1.11
N SER A 70 14.51 22.42 2.25
CA SER A 70 15.02 21.86 3.51
C SER A 70 15.23 20.34 3.44
N GLN A 71 14.33 19.62 2.79
CA GLN A 71 14.40 18.17 2.65
C GLN A 71 15.44 17.74 1.62
N ALA A 72 15.60 18.51 0.54
CA ALA A 72 16.71 18.33 -0.40
C ALA A 72 18.07 18.52 0.31
N GLN A 73 18.18 19.51 1.21
CA GLN A 73 19.38 19.70 2.04
C GLN A 73 19.58 18.56 3.03
N ALA A 74 18.52 18.11 3.73
CA ALA A 74 18.59 16.97 4.65
C ALA A 74 19.04 15.69 3.96
N LEU A 75 18.54 15.43 2.75
CA LEU A 75 18.94 14.28 1.93
C LEU A 75 20.40 14.40 1.44
N ALA A 76 20.87 15.60 1.11
CA ALA A 76 22.26 15.86 0.75
C ALA A 76 23.24 15.73 1.93
N ASP A 77 22.80 16.03 3.15
CA ASP A 77 23.55 15.90 4.40
C ASP A 77 23.39 14.52 5.07
N ALA A 78 22.69 13.57 4.42
CA ALA A 78 22.38 12.26 4.99
C ALA A 78 23.62 11.35 5.10
N GLY A 79 23.82 10.77 6.28
CA GLY A 79 24.77 9.69 6.50
C GLY A 79 24.21 8.30 6.15
N LEU A 80 22.88 8.17 6.10
CA LEU A 80 22.14 6.97 5.69
C LEU A 80 20.73 7.36 5.22
N VAL A 81 20.24 6.74 4.14
CA VAL A 81 18.83 6.77 3.75
C VAL A 81 18.22 5.39 3.96
N VAL A 82 17.18 5.28 4.79
CA VAL A 82 16.42 4.04 5.02
C VAL A 82 15.01 4.23 4.46
N TRP A 83 14.59 3.37 3.54
CA TRP A 83 13.38 3.57 2.75
C TRP A 83 12.86 2.25 2.21
N ILE A 84 11.58 2.17 1.87
CA ILE A 84 10.95 0.93 1.37
C ILE A 84 11.67 0.43 0.12
N GLY A 85 11.81 1.30 -0.88
CA GLY A 85 12.44 1.02 -2.17
C GLY A 85 11.83 1.87 -3.29
N PRO A 86 12.40 1.79 -4.52
CA PRO A 86 11.84 2.45 -5.70
C PRO A 86 10.40 2.01 -6.04
N GLU A 87 9.97 0.85 -5.56
CA GLU A 87 8.60 0.32 -5.69
C GLU A 87 7.57 1.19 -4.96
N MET A 88 7.98 1.90 -3.90
CA MET A 88 7.14 2.82 -3.13
C MET A 88 7.42 4.28 -3.49
N THR A 89 8.68 4.71 -3.36
CA THR A 89 9.09 6.10 -3.58
C THR A 89 10.07 6.23 -4.77
N PRO A 90 9.63 6.00 -6.02
CA PRO A 90 10.50 6.05 -7.21
C PRO A 90 11.10 7.44 -7.47
N TRP A 91 10.51 8.50 -6.91
CA TRP A 91 11.10 9.84 -6.94
C TRP A 91 12.33 9.96 -6.03
N LEU A 92 12.42 9.17 -4.95
CA LEU A 92 13.53 9.20 -4.01
C LEU A 92 14.77 8.53 -4.61
N ASP A 93 14.59 7.45 -5.36
CA ASP A 93 15.65 6.80 -6.16
C ASP A 93 16.36 7.84 -7.05
N ARG A 94 15.58 8.55 -7.88
CA ARG A 94 16.07 9.64 -8.74
C ARG A 94 16.70 10.79 -7.96
N ALA A 95 16.15 11.14 -6.81
CA ALA A 95 16.67 12.23 -5.97
C ALA A 95 18.05 11.88 -5.38
N VAL A 96 18.20 10.68 -4.80
CA VAL A 96 19.46 10.22 -4.22
C VAL A 96 20.55 10.06 -5.30
N ASP A 97 20.20 9.50 -6.46
CA ASP A 97 21.14 9.40 -7.59
C ASP A 97 21.62 10.78 -8.08
N SER A 98 20.71 11.77 -8.13
CA SER A 98 21.05 13.14 -8.57
C SER A 98 21.99 13.88 -7.62
N LEU A 99 22.01 13.52 -6.33
CA LEU A 99 22.90 14.09 -5.32
C LEU A 99 24.31 13.48 -5.33
N GLY A 100 24.49 12.39 -6.09
CA GLY A 100 25.74 11.65 -6.19
C GLY A 100 25.70 10.37 -5.36
N SER A 101 25.96 9.24 -6.01
CA SER A 101 25.76 7.85 -5.54
C SER A 101 26.64 7.38 -4.36
N GLY A 102 27.14 8.29 -3.52
CA GLY A 102 27.98 8.00 -2.35
C GLY A 102 27.21 7.87 -1.03
N ILE A 103 25.94 8.29 -0.99
CA ILE A 103 25.10 8.21 0.20
C ILE A 103 24.75 6.72 0.48
N PRO A 104 25.05 6.18 1.67
CA PRO A 104 24.61 4.83 2.05
C PRO A 104 23.08 4.71 2.01
N GLN A 105 22.58 3.61 1.44
CA GLN A 105 21.15 3.33 1.32
C GLN A 105 20.84 1.95 1.91
N LEU A 106 19.75 1.86 2.68
CA LEU A 106 19.12 0.62 3.09
C LEU A 106 17.71 0.57 2.50
N ARG A 107 17.57 -0.14 1.37
CA ARG A 107 16.29 -0.40 0.69
C ARG A 107 15.63 -1.61 1.36
N LEU A 108 14.52 -1.40 2.06
CA LEU A 108 13.94 -2.37 2.96
C LEU A 108 13.36 -3.59 2.24
N LEU A 109 12.73 -3.42 1.06
CA LEU A 109 12.28 -4.55 0.22
C LEU A 109 13.43 -5.43 -0.28
N ALA A 110 14.64 -4.88 -0.38
CA ALA A 110 15.84 -5.61 -0.81
C ALA A 110 16.62 -6.25 0.35
N VAL A 111 16.14 -6.15 1.60
CA VAL A 111 16.79 -6.77 2.76
C VAL A 111 16.63 -8.30 2.69
N PRO A 112 17.73 -9.09 2.76
CA PRO A 112 17.64 -10.54 2.76
C PRO A 112 16.82 -11.06 3.95
N GLY A 113 15.75 -11.80 3.65
CA GLY A 113 14.80 -12.33 4.64
C GLY A 113 13.48 -11.58 4.72
N THR A 114 13.31 -10.47 4.00
CA THR A 114 12.01 -9.80 3.83
C THR A 114 11.07 -10.66 2.99
N LEU A 115 9.87 -10.90 3.52
CA LEU A 115 8.73 -11.44 2.78
C LEU A 115 8.29 -10.40 1.75
N THR A 116 8.15 -10.83 0.51
CA THR A 116 7.65 -10.03 -0.61
C THR A 116 6.49 -10.76 -1.28
N LEU A 117 5.47 -10.01 -1.69
CA LEU A 117 4.33 -10.48 -2.47
C LEU A 117 4.38 -9.80 -3.85
N ALA A 118 3.95 -10.47 -4.91
CA ALA A 118 3.73 -9.82 -6.20
C ALA A 118 2.29 -9.29 -6.29
N TYR A 119 2.08 -8.22 -7.06
CA TYR A 119 0.73 -7.75 -7.38
C TYR A 119 -0.08 -8.81 -8.12
N GLY A 120 -1.36 -9.00 -7.73
CA GLY A 120 -2.35 -9.78 -8.50
C GLY A 120 -2.31 -11.32 -8.39
N GLU A 121 -1.43 -11.93 -7.58
CA GLU A 121 -1.30 -13.40 -7.54
C GLU A 121 -2.50 -14.19 -6.96
N ASP A 122 -3.48 -13.54 -6.31
CA ASP A 122 -4.56 -14.22 -5.56
C ASP A 122 -5.93 -14.33 -6.28
N GLU A 123 -6.15 -13.69 -7.44
CA GLU A 123 -7.49 -13.68 -8.09
C GLU A 123 -7.81 -14.93 -8.95
N HIS A 124 -6.98 -15.99 -8.95
CA HIS A 124 -7.12 -17.18 -9.82
C HIS A 124 -7.00 -18.56 -9.13
N ASP A 125 -7.76 -18.82 -8.06
CA ASP A 125 -8.12 -20.20 -7.66
C ASP A 125 -9.59 -20.51 -7.98
N HIS A 126 -9.86 -20.75 -9.26
CA HIS A 126 -11.14 -21.31 -9.71
C HIS A 126 -11.14 -22.84 -9.54
N GLY A 127 -11.26 -23.30 -8.31
CA GLY A 127 -11.56 -24.68 -7.93
C GLY A 127 -12.98 -25.12 -8.34
N ALA A 128 -13.29 -25.08 -9.63
CA ALA A 128 -14.54 -25.55 -10.22
C ALA A 128 -14.24 -26.57 -11.33
N GLU A 129 -14.09 -27.83 -10.92
CA GLU A 129 -14.12 -29.02 -11.79
C GLU A 129 -15.53 -29.17 -12.41
N ALA A 130 -15.84 -28.30 -13.37
CA ALA A 130 -17.03 -28.38 -14.21
C ALA A 130 -16.65 -29.15 -15.48
N GLY A 131 -17.03 -30.43 -15.53
CA GLY A 131 -16.80 -31.28 -16.69
C GLY A 131 -17.45 -30.69 -17.94
N HIS A 132 -16.63 -30.32 -18.92
CA HIS A 132 -17.11 -29.97 -20.25
C HIS A 132 -17.20 -31.25 -21.09
N ASP A 133 -18.42 -31.74 -21.26
CA ASP A 133 -18.75 -32.75 -22.27
C ASP A 133 -18.41 -32.21 -23.66
N ASP A 134 -17.45 -32.85 -24.33
CA ASP A 134 -17.06 -32.53 -25.70
C ASP A 134 -18.06 -33.12 -26.70
N HIS A 135 -18.66 -32.25 -27.52
CA HIS A 135 -19.57 -32.61 -28.61
C HIS A 135 -19.00 -32.25 -29.98
N GLY A 136 -17.93 -32.94 -30.36
CA GLY A 136 -17.86 -33.66 -31.63
C GLY A 136 -17.39 -32.91 -32.88
N THR A 137 -16.56 -33.61 -33.67
CA THR A 137 -16.81 -33.86 -35.10
C THR A 137 -15.99 -35.05 -35.58
N ASP A 138 -16.56 -35.84 -36.49
CA ASP A 138 -15.95 -37.07 -37.02
C ASP A 138 -14.72 -36.83 -37.91
N ASP A 139 -13.74 -37.75 -37.87
CA ASP A 139 -13.25 -38.38 -39.10
C ASP A 139 -12.62 -39.77 -38.87
N HIS A 140 -12.59 -40.60 -39.90
CA HIS A 140 -12.39 -42.06 -39.79
C HIS A 140 -10.92 -42.55 -39.89
N ALA A 141 -10.56 -43.64 -39.17
CA ALA A 141 -10.36 -44.99 -39.76
C ALA A 141 -9.43 -45.95 -38.94
N ALA A 142 -9.85 -47.23 -38.87
CA ALA A 142 -9.09 -48.47 -38.56
C ALA A 142 -8.32 -48.59 -37.22
N GLY A 143 -8.36 -49.73 -36.51
CA GLY A 143 -9.07 -51.00 -36.72
C GLY A 143 -8.60 -52.08 -35.72
N GLU A 144 -9.33 -53.21 -35.65
CA GLU A 144 -9.04 -54.43 -34.85
C GLU A 144 -9.00 -54.24 -33.31
N ALA A 145 -9.48 -55.12 -32.43
CA ALA A 145 -10.36 -56.29 -32.38
C ALA A 145 -10.29 -56.81 -30.91
N HIS A 146 -11.09 -57.82 -30.54
CA HIS A 146 -11.19 -58.45 -29.20
C HIS A 146 -11.98 -57.63 -28.13
N GLY A 147 -12.97 -58.16 -27.40
CA GLY A 147 -13.71 -59.41 -27.54
C GLY A 147 -14.20 -60.02 -26.21
N HIS A 148 -15.52 -60.20 -26.05
CA HIS A 148 -16.22 -61.07 -25.07
C HIS A 148 -16.09 -60.69 -23.56
N GLU A 149 -17.05 -60.90 -22.64
CA GLU A 149 -18.44 -61.42 -22.69
C GLU A 149 -19.27 -61.03 -21.43
N HIS A 150 -20.57 -61.36 -21.45
CA HIS A 150 -21.71 -61.03 -20.57
C HIS A 150 -21.64 -61.28 -19.03
N ALA A 151 -22.47 -60.53 -18.27
CA ALA A 151 -23.59 -61.04 -17.41
C ALA A 151 -24.40 -59.84 -16.80
N GLU A 152 -25.72 -59.70 -17.01
CA GLU A 152 -26.84 -60.15 -16.15
C GLU A 152 -26.77 -59.60 -14.69
N ALA A 153 -27.78 -58.98 -14.03
CA ALA A 153 -29.13 -58.45 -14.33
C ALA A 153 -29.54 -57.51 -13.13
N ALA A 154 -30.71 -56.89 -12.92
CA ALA A 154 -32.06 -57.00 -13.51
C ALA A 154 -32.90 -55.67 -13.32
N GLU A 155 -34.21 -55.81 -13.04
CA GLU A 155 -35.32 -54.83 -12.93
C GLU A 155 -35.46 -54.22 -11.50
N GLU A 156 -36.33 -53.26 -11.13
CA GLU A 156 -37.65 -52.74 -11.59
C GLU A 156 -37.65 -51.18 -11.57
N ALA A 157 -38.30 -50.40 -12.46
CA ALA A 157 -39.73 -50.25 -12.77
C ALA A 157 -40.59 -49.60 -11.65
N ASP A 158 -40.94 -48.32 -11.82
CA ASP A 158 -42.32 -47.83 -11.64
C ASP A 158 -42.55 -46.53 -12.46
N ALA A 159 -43.80 -46.19 -12.75
CA ALA A 159 -44.20 -45.13 -13.67
C ALA A 159 -45.24 -44.18 -13.04
N HIS A 160 -45.40 -42.98 -13.64
CA HIS A 160 -46.64 -42.19 -13.83
C HIS A 160 -46.20 -40.84 -14.44
N GLU A 161 -46.69 -40.42 -15.61
CA GLU A 161 -47.96 -39.67 -15.78
C GLU A 161 -48.08 -38.52 -14.76
N GLY A 162 -48.02 -37.23 -15.10
CA GLY A 162 -48.28 -36.55 -16.37
C GLY A 162 -49.55 -35.70 -16.23
N HIS A 163 -49.46 -34.38 -16.46
CA HIS A 163 -50.62 -33.50 -16.75
C HIS A 163 -50.14 -32.13 -17.27
N ALA A 164 -50.86 -31.59 -18.24
CA ALA A 164 -50.71 -30.24 -18.80
C ALA A 164 -51.92 -29.36 -18.41
N HIS A 165 -52.09 -28.20 -19.08
CA HIS A 165 -53.17 -27.19 -18.97
C HIS A 165 -53.00 -26.15 -17.86
N ASP A 166 -53.37 -24.88 -18.02
CA ASP A 166 -53.72 -24.02 -19.18
C ASP A 166 -53.30 -22.58 -18.77
N ALA A 167 -52.78 -21.71 -19.64
CA ALA A 167 -53.53 -20.76 -20.48
C ALA A 167 -54.73 -20.06 -19.78
N GLU A 168 -54.57 -18.78 -19.42
CA GLU A 168 -55.69 -17.85 -19.30
C GLU A 168 -55.29 -16.48 -19.88
N GLU A 169 -56.20 -15.88 -20.61
CA GLU A 169 -56.05 -14.62 -21.34
C GLU A 169 -56.52 -13.44 -20.47
N HIS A 170 -56.12 -12.21 -20.81
CA HIS A 170 -57.04 -11.07 -20.70
C HIS A 170 -56.73 -10.00 -21.75
N GLU A 171 -57.78 -9.62 -22.46
CA GLU A 171 -57.78 -8.74 -23.63
C GLU A 171 -57.83 -7.24 -23.27
N ASP A 172 -57.44 -6.43 -24.27
CA ASP A 172 -58.01 -5.14 -24.66
C ASP A 172 -58.26 -4.00 -23.63
N HIS A 173 -57.70 -2.84 -23.96
CA HIS A 173 -58.50 -1.80 -24.64
C HIS A 173 -57.63 -0.78 -25.39
N ALA A 174 -58.13 -0.32 -26.54
CA ALA A 174 -57.44 0.57 -27.45
C ALA A 174 -57.96 2.02 -27.40
N GLU A 175 -57.16 2.89 -28.04
CA GLU A 175 -57.59 4.01 -28.91
C GLU A 175 -57.69 5.47 -28.39
N ASN A 176 -57.12 6.33 -29.24
CA ASN A 176 -57.41 7.75 -29.52
C ASN A 176 -56.86 8.89 -28.65
N GLY A 177 -56.22 9.86 -29.34
CA GLY A 177 -55.79 11.12 -28.75
C GLY A 177 -54.79 11.95 -29.58
N ASP A 178 -55.04 12.18 -30.88
CA ASP A 178 -54.28 13.19 -31.64
C ASP A 178 -54.38 14.58 -30.97
N HIS A 179 -53.27 15.33 -30.90
CA HIS A 179 -53.32 16.79 -31.00
C HIS A 179 -51.98 17.37 -31.47
N ALA A 180 -52.02 18.03 -32.64
CA ALA A 180 -50.93 18.84 -33.17
C ALA A 180 -51.24 20.34 -33.06
N GLY A 181 -50.19 21.15 -32.93
CA GLY A 181 -50.13 22.48 -33.52
C GLY A 181 -50.13 23.69 -32.58
N HIS A 182 -49.30 24.68 -32.97
CA HIS A 182 -49.36 26.11 -32.68
C HIS A 182 -48.98 26.59 -31.25
N ASP A 183 -48.30 27.72 -31.05
CA ASP A 183 -47.77 28.70 -32.02
C ASP A 183 -46.56 29.49 -31.50
N ASP A 184 -45.93 30.22 -32.44
CA ASP A 184 -44.80 31.15 -32.30
C ASP A 184 -44.86 32.17 -31.15
N HIS A 185 -43.69 32.67 -30.73
CA HIS A 185 -43.48 34.12 -30.62
C HIS A 185 -42.00 34.49 -30.84
N ALA A 186 -41.77 35.62 -31.53
CA ALA A 186 -40.50 35.99 -32.13
C ALA A 186 -39.99 37.37 -31.65
N GLU A 187 -38.66 37.54 -31.74
CA GLU A 187 -37.87 38.77 -31.89
C GLU A 187 -37.98 39.93 -30.88
N GLY A 188 -36.82 40.56 -30.62
CA GLY A 188 -36.69 41.72 -29.74
C GLY A 188 -35.24 42.19 -29.55
N GLU A 189 -34.69 42.87 -30.54
CA GLU A 189 -33.34 43.46 -30.53
C GLU A 189 -33.14 44.51 -29.41
N HIS A 190 -31.91 44.66 -28.89
CA HIS A 190 -31.28 45.97 -28.65
C HIS A 190 -29.75 45.84 -28.46
N ALA A 191 -29.02 46.89 -28.84
CA ALA A 191 -27.58 46.85 -29.13
C ALA A 191 -26.70 47.63 -28.13
N GLY A 192 -25.40 47.32 -28.13
CA GLY A 192 -24.34 48.35 -28.02
C GLY A 192 -23.11 48.04 -27.17
N HIS A 193 -21.96 47.89 -27.85
CA HIS A 193 -20.62 48.39 -27.46
C HIS A 193 -19.89 47.70 -26.27
N ASP A 194 -18.56 47.52 -26.24
CA ASP A 194 -17.44 48.06 -27.05
C ASP A 194 -16.32 47.03 -27.36
N ASP A 195 -15.40 47.45 -28.23
CA ASP A 195 -14.24 46.78 -28.84
C ASP A 195 -13.22 46.10 -27.90
N HIS A 196 -12.46 45.13 -28.45
CA HIS A 196 -11.00 45.32 -28.66
C HIS A 196 -10.41 44.27 -29.62
N ASP A 197 -9.58 44.75 -30.56
CA ASP A 197 -8.83 43.96 -31.55
C ASP A 197 -7.83 42.97 -30.93
N HIS A 198 -7.44 41.94 -31.69
CA HIS A 198 -6.06 41.80 -32.16
C HIS A 198 -5.96 40.93 -33.43
N GLU A 199 -5.06 41.33 -34.34
CA GLU A 199 -4.94 40.82 -35.71
C GLU A 199 -4.18 39.49 -35.85
N GLU A 200 -4.31 38.92 -37.05
CA GLU A 200 -3.71 37.67 -37.54
C GLU A 200 -2.17 37.65 -37.53
N HIS A 201 -1.58 36.47 -37.29
CA HIS A 201 -0.35 36.06 -37.97
C HIS A 201 -0.41 34.58 -38.37
N ALA A 202 0.10 34.30 -39.57
CA ALA A 202 -0.09 33.03 -40.27
C ALA A 202 1.12 32.08 -40.14
N GLU A 203 0.81 30.79 -40.23
CA GLU A 203 1.61 29.67 -40.75
C GLU A 203 3.14 29.67 -40.54
N GLY A 204 3.60 28.69 -39.75
CA GLY A 204 5.01 28.34 -39.55
C GLY A 204 5.13 26.86 -39.16
N ASP A 205 5.02 25.99 -40.16
CA ASP A 205 5.12 24.53 -40.02
C ASP A 205 6.60 24.11 -39.85
N ASP A 206 6.97 23.64 -38.66
CA ASP A 206 8.27 23.02 -38.36
C ASP A 206 8.05 21.85 -37.39
N HIS A 207 7.98 20.64 -37.95
CA HIS A 207 7.90 19.39 -37.20
C HIS A 207 9.17 19.14 -36.37
N ALA A 208 9.11 19.42 -35.07
CA ALA A 208 10.03 18.87 -34.09
C ALA A 208 9.36 17.65 -33.43
N GLU A 209 9.89 16.45 -33.73
CA GLU A 209 9.48 15.17 -33.14
C GLU A 209 9.43 15.28 -31.61
N GLY A 210 8.21 15.36 -31.07
CA GLY A 210 7.96 15.24 -29.65
C GLY A 210 8.17 13.78 -29.27
N ASP A 211 9.27 13.49 -28.57
CA ASP A 211 9.53 12.18 -27.99
C ASP A 211 8.46 11.92 -26.92
N HIS A 212 7.35 11.33 -27.34
CA HIS A 212 6.21 10.97 -26.50
C HIS A 212 6.64 9.81 -25.59
N ALA A 213 7.37 10.14 -24.53
CA ALA A 213 7.64 9.26 -23.41
C ALA A 213 6.32 8.60 -23.00
N GLY A 214 6.30 7.27 -23.05
CA GLY A 214 5.07 6.49 -23.09
C GLY A 214 4.14 6.78 -21.92
N HIS A 215 2.85 6.76 -22.21
CA HIS A 215 1.85 6.51 -21.17
C HIS A 215 2.01 5.06 -20.70
N ASP A 216 2.89 4.82 -19.72
CA ASP A 216 2.94 3.56 -18.96
C ASP A 216 1.71 3.44 -18.05
N GLY A 217 0.56 3.30 -18.71
CA GLY A 217 -0.70 2.88 -18.10
C GLY A 217 -0.86 1.38 -18.27
N HIS A 218 -1.09 0.68 -17.16
CA HIS A 218 -1.37 -0.75 -17.08
C HIS A 218 -0.16 -1.69 -17.24
N SER A 219 0.71 -1.68 -16.24
CA SER A 219 1.41 -2.90 -15.87
C SER A 219 1.21 -3.16 -14.37
N HIS A 220 0.50 -4.24 -14.06
CA HIS A 220 0.31 -4.77 -12.69
C HIS A 220 1.40 -5.80 -12.39
N ASP A 221 2.63 -5.52 -12.81
CA ASP A 221 3.80 -6.37 -12.63
C ASP A 221 4.79 -5.74 -11.63
N GLY A 222 5.21 -6.53 -10.65
CA GLY A 222 6.16 -6.09 -9.63
C GLY A 222 5.76 -6.48 -8.21
N THR A 223 6.64 -6.12 -7.29
CA THR A 223 6.50 -6.36 -5.85
C THR A 223 5.50 -5.38 -5.24
N ASP A 224 4.54 -5.89 -4.47
CA ASP A 224 3.69 -5.10 -3.60
C ASP A 224 4.56 -4.37 -2.54
N PRO A 225 4.61 -3.02 -2.54
CA PRO A 225 5.48 -2.27 -1.65
C PRO A 225 5.00 -2.21 -0.19
N HIS A 226 3.77 -2.64 0.11
CA HIS A 226 3.12 -2.45 1.43
C HIS A 226 3.65 -3.39 2.54
N ALA A 227 4.88 -3.89 2.36
CA ALA A 227 5.56 -4.87 3.20
C ALA A 227 5.73 -4.46 4.67
N TRP A 228 5.62 -3.17 5.00
CA TRP A 228 5.71 -2.67 6.38
C TRP A 228 4.52 -3.06 7.24
N LEU A 229 3.39 -3.45 6.64
CA LEU A 229 2.21 -3.88 7.35
C LEU A 229 2.32 -5.31 7.91
N ASP A 230 3.35 -6.06 7.50
CA ASP A 230 3.73 -7.34 8.14
C ASP A 230 4.74 -7.06 9.29
N PRO A 231 4.40 -7.41 10.55
CA PRO A 231 5.32 -7.25 11.69
C PRO A 231 6.54 -8.18 11.60
N ALA A 232 6.48 -9.32 10.88
CA ALA A 232 7.64 -10.16 10.64
C ALA A 232 8.69 -9.43 9.77
N ASN A 233 8.25 -8.69 8.75
CA ASN A 233 9.13 -7.83 7.96
C ASN A 233 9.76 -6.71 8.78
N ALA A 234 8.97 -6.01 9.61
CA ALA A 234 9.49 -4.98 10.50
C ALA A 234 10.56 -5.51 11.49
N ALA A 235 10.43 -6.76 11.97
CA ALA A 235 11.44 -7.40 12.81
C ALA A 235 12.76 -7.66 12.04
N VAL A 236 12.69 -8.15 10.80
CA VAL A 236 13.86 -8.33 9.91
C VAL A 236 14.54 -6.99 9.64
N TRP A 237 13.75 -5.95 9.33
CA TRP A 237 14.24 -4.62 9.01
C TRP A 237 14.92 -3.94 10.19
N MET A 238 14.35 -3.99 11.41
CA MET A 238 15.00 -3.41 12.59
C MET A 238 16.37 -4.05 12.88
N GLN A 239 16.52 -5.35 12.63
CA GLN A 239 17.83 -6.01 12.73
C GLN A 239 18.80 -5.54 11.64
N ALA A 240 18.34 -5.34 10.41
CA ALA A 240 19.17 -4.81 9.32
C ALA A 240 19.58 -3.35 9.55
N ILE A 241 18.66 -2.50 10.02
CA ILE A 241 18.90 -1.10 10.40
C ILE A 241 19.98 -1.04 11.49
N ALA A 242 19.90 -1.89 12.53
CA ALA A 242 20.91 -1.93 13.60
C ALA A 242 22.30 -2.35 13.11
N VAL A 243 22.37 -3.28 12.15
CA VAL A 243 23.64 -3.71 11.54
C VAL A 243 24.25 -2.58 10.71
N GLU A 244 23.46 -1.89 9.90
CA GLU A 244 23.96 -0.81 9.03
C GLU A 244 24.33 0.44 9.84
N LEU A 245 23.54 0.82 10.84
CA LEU A 245 23.90 1.89 11.80
C LEU A 245 25.18 1.53 12.57
N GLY A 246 25.32 0.29 13.06
CA GLY A 246 26.54 -0.17 13.73
C GLY A 246 27.76 -0.28 12.81
N ARG A 247 27.56 -0.36 11.49
CA ARG A 247 28.64 -0.31 10.48
C ARG A 247 29.12 1.12 10.25
N LEU A 248 28.20 2.08 10.26
CA LEU A 248 28.47 3.52 10.07
C LEU A 248 28.98 4.20 11.35
N ASP A 249 28.51 3.75 12.51
CA ASP A 249 28.85 4.22 13.84
C ASP A 249 29.23 3.03 14.75
N PRO A 250 30.50 2.57 14.67
CA PRO A 250 30.99 1.43 15.46
C PRO A 250 31.06 1.69 16.97
N GLU A 251 31.06 2.95 17.41
CA GLU A 251 31.11 3.30 18.83
C GLU A 251 29.77 3.02 19.52
N ASN A 252 28.65 3.24 18.82
CA ASN A 252 27.30 2.92 19.30
C ASN A 252 26.72 1.59 18.79
N ALA A 253 27.46 0.80 18.01
CA ALA A 253 26.98 -0.48 17.43
C ALA A 253 26.29 -1.43 18.44
N ALA A 254 26.82 -1.52 19.66
CA ALA A 254 26.22 -2.33 20.72
C ALA A 254 24.86 -1.78 21.21
N THR A 255 24.69 -0.46 21.19
CA THR A 255 23.44 0.22 21.55
C THR A 255 22.37 0.00 20.48
N TYR A 256 22.68 0.19 19.20
CA TYR A 256 21.72 -0.08 18.11
C TYR A 256 21.24 -1.54 18.13
N ALA A 257 22.16 -2.50 18.37
CA ALA A 257 21.80 -3.92 18.50
C ALA A 257 20.91 -4.21 19.73
N ALA A 258 21.18 -3.58 20.87
CA ALA A 258 20.35 -3.72 22.08
C ALA A 258 18.96 -3.09 21.93
N ASN A 259 18.88 -1.94 21.25
CA ASN A 259 17.63 -1.28 20.91
C ASN A 259 16.79 -2.16 19.96
N ALA A 260 17.36 -2.66 18.86
CA ALA A 260 16.65 -3.55 17.94
C ALA A 260 16.15 -4.84 18.61
N ALA A 261 16.92 -5.45 19.51
CA ALA A 261 16.47 -6.60 20.30
C ALA A 261 15.31 -6.25 21.26
N THR A 262 15.31 -5.03 21.79
CA THR A 262 14.24 -4.50 22.65
C THR A 262 12.97 -4.23 21.82
N GLU A 263 13.09 -3.58 20.67
CA GLU A 263 11.95 -3.34 19.76
C GLU A 263 11.40 -4.64 19.18
N ALA A 264 12.24 -5.62 18.81
CA ALA A 264 11.77 -6.94 18.39
C ALA A 264 10.93 -7.65 19.47
N THR A 265 11.30 -7.50 20.75
CA THR A 265 10.52 -8.04 21.87
C THR A 265 9.17 -7.31 22.03
N LYS A 266 9.15 -5.98 21.88
CA LYS A 266 7.91 -5.19 21.89
C LYS A 266 7.01 -5.55 20.71
N LEU A 267 7.60 -5.77 19.54
CA LEU A 267 6.91 -6.12 18.29
C LEU A 267 6.25 -7.50 18.38
N GLN A 268 6.92 -8.50 18.97
CA GLN A 268 6.30 -9.81 19.27
C GLN A 268 5.09 -9.68 20.22
N ALA A 269 5.16 -8.79 21.21
CA ALA A 269 4.04 -8.54 22.11
C ALA A 269 2.88 -7.78 21.41
N LEU A 270 3.21 -6.81 20.56
CA LEU A 270 2.25 -6.07 19.73
C LEU A 270 1.54 -6.99 18.73
N ASP A 271 2.29 -7.88 18.07
CA ASP A 271 1.76 -8.85 17.10
C ASP A 271 0.72 -9.77 17.77
N ALA A 272 1.04 -10.33 18.94
CA ALA A 272 0.10 -11.13 19.72
C ALA A 272 -1.12 -10.33 20.22
N GLU A 273 -0.95 -9.05 20.54
CA GLU A 273 -2.04 -8.14 20.91
C GLU A 273 -2.98 -7.89 19.72
N VAL A 274 -2.42 -7.56 18.55
CA VAL A 274 -3.16 -7.27 17.31
C VAL A 274 -3.88 -8.52 16.81
N ALA A 275 -3.24 -9.69 16.82
CA ALA A 275 -3.90 -10.96 16.52
C ALA A 275 -5.09 -11.23 17.47
N GLY A 276 -4.97 -10.85 18.75
CA GLY A 276 -6.08 -10.92 19.71
C GLY A 276 -7.25 -9.96 19.39
N ILE A 277 -6.94 -8.75 18.91
CA ILE A 277 -7.96 -7.76 18.45
C ILE A 277 -8.65 -8.26 17.17
N LEU A 278 -7.92 -8.92 16.28
CA LEU A 278 -8.40 -9.37 14.96
C LEU A 278 -9.04 -10.77 14.95
N ALA A 279 -8.87 -11.59 15.98
CA ALA A 279 -9.50 -12.91 16.04
C ALA A 279 -11.03 -12.91 15.78
N PRO A 280 -11.84 -11.93 16.24
CA PRO A 280 -13.27 -11.83 15.90
C PRO A 280 -13.58 -11.34 14.47
N ALA A 281 -12.56 -10.95 13.70
CA ALA A 281 -12.63 -10.49 12.31
C ALA A 281 -12.22 -11.55 11.28
N GLN A 282 -11.59 -12.65 11.70
CA GLN A 282 -11.19 -13.74 10.80
C GLN A 282 -12.40 -14.37 10.10
N GLY A 283 -12.24 -14.68 8.81
CA GLY A 283 -13.29 -15.24 7.96
C GLY A 283 -14.48 -14.31 7.67
N LYS A 284 -14.40 -13.02 8.04
CA LYS A 284 -15.43 -12.03 7.74
C LYS A 284 -14.98 -11.13 6.59
N PRO A 285 -15.59 -11.22 5.41
CA PRO A 285 -15.14 -10.47 4.25
C PRO A 285 -15.40 -8.97 4.41
N PHE A 286 -14.46 -8.16 3.94
CA PHE A 286 -14.59 -6.70 3.83
C PHE A 286 -13.88 -6.15 2.60
N VAL A 287 -14.22 -4.92 2.22
CA VAL A 287 -13.65 -4.20 1.07
C VAL A 287 -12.81 -3.01 1.57
N VAL A 288 -11.64 -2.81 0.96
CA VAL A 288 -10.70 -1.71 1.24
C VAL A 288 -10.70 -0.68 0.11
N PHE A 289 -10.12 0.51 0.33
CA PHE A 289 -10.00 1.51 -0.73
C PHE A 289 -9.03 1.02 -1.81
N HIS A 290 -7.73 0.89 -1.53
CA HIS A 290 -6.78 0.25 -2.46
C HIS A 290 -6.19 -1.04 -1.89
N ASP A 291 -5.55 -1.80 -2.78
CA ASP A 291 -4.87 -3.05 -2.45
C ASP A 291 -3.52 -2.79 -1.74
N ALA A 292 -3.60 -2.30 -0.50
CA ALA A 292 -2.46 -2.08 0.39
C ALA A 292 -2.26 -3.23 1.40
N TYR A 293 -3.34 -3.94 1.72
CA TYR A 293 -3.46 -4.61 3.01
C TYR A 293 -3.07 -6.10 2.97
N ARG A 294 -2.56 -6.62 1.85
CA ARG A 294 -2.29 -8.06 1.65
C ARG A 294 -1.29 -8.63 2.67
N TYR A 295 -0.22 -7.90 2.97
CA TYR A 295 0.72 -8.24 4.04
C TYR A 295 0.04 -8.36 5.42
N PHE A 296 -0.75 -7.35 5.82
CA PHE A 296 -1.49 -7.35 7.10
C PHE A 296 -2.50 -8.50 7.17
N THR A 297 -3.28 -8.66 6.11
CA THR A 297 -4.43 -9.58 6.05
C THR A 297 -3.97 -11.03 5.92
N GLY A 298 -2.93 -11.31 5.15
CA GLY A 298 -2.27 -12.62 5.09
C GLY A 298 -1.68 -13.03 6.43
N HIS A 299 -0.96 -12.13 7.12
CA HIS A 299 -0.36 -12.41 8.43
C HIS A 299 -1.41 -12.68 9.53
N TYR A 300 -2.51 -11.93 9.56
CA TYR A 300 -3.56 -12.09 10.59
C TYR A 300 -4.75 -12.99 10.19
N GLY A 301 -4.76 -13.58 8.98
CA GLY A 301 -5.83 -14.47 8.51
C GLY A 301 -7.18 -13.76 8.26
N LEU A 302 -7.12 -12.54 7.74
CA LEU A 302 -8.30 -11.74 7.38
C LEU A 302 -8.73 -11.97 5.93
N THR A 303 -9.99 -11.66 5.63
CA THR A 303 -10.58 -11.87 4.30
C THR A 303 -10.91 -10.53 3.65
N VAL A 304 -10.13 -10.14 2.64
CA VAL A 304 -10.45 -9.02 1.75
C VAL A 304 -11.26 -9.55 0.58
N ALA A 305 -12.47 -9.02 0.38
CA ALA A 305 -13.37 -9.39 -0.72
C ALA A 305 -13.10 -8.60 -2.01
N GLY A 306 -12.24 -7.58 -1.93
CA GLY A 306 -11.80 -6.77 -3.06
C GLY A 306 -11.36 -5.38 -2.62
N SER A 307 -10.83 -4.64 -3.59
CA SER A 307 -10.36 -3.26 -3.47
C SER A 307 -11.04 -2.38 -4.51
N VAL A 308 -11.36 -1.13 -4.14
CA VAL A 308 -11.93 -0.13 -5.06
C VAL A 308 -10.90 0.22 -6.15
N ALA A 309 -9.64 0.41 -5.77
CA ALA A 309 -8.49 0.62 -6.64
C ALA A 309 -7.46 -0.53 -6.51
N LEU A 310 -6.85 -0.93 -7.62
CA LEU A 310 -5.83 -2.00 -7.66
C LEU A 310 -4.42 -1.52 -7.26
N GLY A 311 -4.29 -0.29 -6.76
CA GLY A 311 -3.04 0.33 -6.30
C GLY A 311 -3.28 1.81 -5.95
N ASP A 312 -2.41 2.40 -5.13
CA ASP A 312 -2.60 3.74 -4.55
C ASP A 312 -2.77 4.85 -5.60
N ALA A 313 -2.00 4.80 -6.69
CA ALA A 313 -2.09 5.76 -7.79
C ALA A 313 -3.17 5.44 -8.85
N ALA A 314 -3.91 4.33 -8.71
CA ALA A 314 -4.83 3.85 -9.74
C ALA A 314 -6.26 4.43 -9.56
N SER A 315 -6.74 5.19 -10.55
CA SER A 315 -8.15 5.60 -10.56
C SER A 315 -9.08 4.39 -10.74
N PRO A 316 -10.13 4.22 -9.92
CA PRO A 316 -11.01 3.08 -9.98
C PRO A 316 -11.85 3.06 -11.27
N GLY A 317 -11.64 2.03 -12.09
CA GLY A 317 -12.36 1.86 -13.36
C GLY A 317 -13.83 1.50 -13.15
N ALA A 318 -14.72 2.00 -14.03
CA ALA A 318 -16.16 1.76 -13.94
C ALA A 318 -16.54 0.26 -13.95
N ALA A 319 -15.74 -0.58 -14.61
CA ALA A 319 -15.89 -2.04 -14.62
C ALA A 319 -15.60 -2.65 -13.23
N ARG A 320 -14.47 -2.31 -12.60
CA ARG A 320 -14.12 -2.75 -11.22
C ARG A 320 -15.16 -2.28 -10.21
N LEU A 321 -15.68 -1.05 -10.36
CA LEU A 321 -16.78 -0.55 -9.51
C LEU A 321 -18.10 -1.32 -9.70
N ALA A 322 -18.36 -1.87 -10.89
CA ALA A 322 -19.54 -2.69 -11.14
C ALA A 322 -19.37 -4.12 -10.59
N GLU A 323 -18.22 -4.73 -10.83
CA GLU A 323 -17.80 -6.03 -10.27
C GLU A 323 -17.86 -6.01 -8.74
N LEU A 324 -17.16 -5.06 -8.11
CA LEU A 324 -17.07 -4.95 -6.66
C LEU A 324 -18.44 -4.72 -6.00
N ARG A 325 -19.32 -3.92 -6.62
CA ARG A 325 -20.73 -3.82 -6.16
C ARG A 325 -21.46 -5.16 -6.25
N GLY A 326 -21.25 -5.94 -7.31
CA GLY A 326 -21.79 -7.30 -7.44
C GLY A 326 -21.33 -8.20 -6.29
N THR A 327 -20.02 -8.27 -6.03
CA THR A 327 -19.45 -9.02 -4.89
C THR A 327 -20.06 -8.61 -3.55
N MET A 328 -20.33 -7.31 -3.36
CA MET A 328 -20.91 -6.80 -2.12
C MET A 328 -22.43 -7.06 -2.00
N GLN A 329 -23.18 -7.08 -3.10
CA GLN A 329 -24.66 -7.05 -3.09
C GLN A 329 -25.33 -8.35 -2.62
N ASP A 330 -24.62 -9.48 -2.61
CA ASP A 330 -25.11 -10.76 -2.06
C ASP A 330 -24.57 -11.05 -0.63
N GLY A 331 -24.05 -10.04 0.06
CA GLY A 331 -23.44 -10.19 1.39
C GLY A 331 -21.99 -10.70 1.36
N GLY A 332 -21.36 -10.73 0.18
CA GLY A 332 -19.95 -11.07 0.00
C GLY A 332 -18.96 -10.09 0.62
N ALA A 333 -19.43 -8.98 1.21
CA ALA A 333 -18.65 -8.15 2.14
C ALA A 333 -19.53 -7.54 3.24
N LEU A 334 -19.09 -7.62 4.50
CA LEU A 334 -19.81 -7.07 5.65
C LEU A 334 -19.57 -5.56 5.87
N CYS A 335 -18.42 -5.08 5.38
CA CYS A 335 -17.93 -3.72 5.57
C CYS A 335 -17.20 -3.21 4.32
N ILE A 336 -17.21 -1.90 4.13
CA ILE A 336 -16.31 -1.19 3.21
C ILE A 336 -15.64 -0.03 3.95
N PHE A 337 -14.32 0.10 3.77
CA PHE A 337 -13.50 1.07 4.51
C PHE A 337 -13.02 2.21 3.60
N PRO A 338 -13.24 3.48 3.98
CA PRO A 338 -12.56 4.62 3.37
C PRO A 338 -11.12 4.72 3.90
N GLU A 339 -10.31 5.57 3.27
CA GLU A 339 -8.90 5.70 3.59
C GLU A 339 -8.45 7.17 3.70
N ALA A 340 -7.46 7.46 4.56
CA ALA A 340 -7.11 8.83 4.95
C ALA A 340 -6.55 9.69 3.79
N GLN A 341 -5.88 9.04 2.84
CA GLN A 341 -5.24 9.65 1.66
C GLN A 341 -6.27 9.95 0.54
N HIS A 342 -7.52 9.49 0.67
CA HIS A 342 -8.50 9.38 -0.42
C HIS A 342 -9.84 10.07 -0.11
N ASP A 343 -10.57 10.51 -1.14
CA ASP A 343 -11.91 11.11 -0.95
C ASP A 343 -12.94 10.02 -0.60
N PRO A 344 -13.56 10.05 0.60
CA PRO A 344 -14.42 8.98 1.07
C PRO A 344 -15.77 8.91 0.35
N LYS A 345 -16.14 9.87 -0.50
CA LYS A 345 -17.46 9.93 -1.16
C LYS A 345 -17.78 8.66 -1.96
N LEU A 346 -16.81 8.12 -2.71
CA LEU A 346 -17.02 6.94 -3.53
C LEU A 346 -17.33 5.71 -2.66
N VAL A 347 -16.54 5.50 -1.60
CA VAL A 347 -16.78 4.42 -0.63
C VAL A 347 -18.12 4.59 0.09
N ALA A 348 -18.49 5.81 0.49
CA ALA A 348 -19.78 6.08 1.13
C ALA A 348 -20.97 5.76 0.20
N GLN A 349 -20.88 6.13 -1.09
CA GLN A 349 -21.88 5.78 -2.11
C GLN A 349 -21.96 4.27 -2.34
N MET A 350 -20.83 3.57 -2.33
CA MET A 350 -20.80 2.10 -2.46
C MET A 350 -21.42 1.40 -1.24
N ALA A 351 -21.17 1.88 -0.03
CA ALA A 351 -21.83 1.38 1.18
C ALA A 351 -23.36 1.51 1.07
N GLU A 352 -23.86 2.69 0.70
CA GLU A 352 -25.30 2.95 0.52
C GLU A 352 -25.93 2.08 -0.58
N ALA A 353 -25.25 1.92 -1.72
CA ALA A 353 -25.76 1.16 -2.88
C ALA A 353 -25.69 -0.38 -2.74
N THR A 354 -25.00 -0.89 -1.72
CA THR A 354 -24.80 -2.34 -1.51
C THR A 354 -25.38 -2.84 -0.18
N GLY A 355 -25.65 -1.94 0.78
CA GLY A 355 -26.03 -2.31 2.13
C GLY A 355 -24.85 -2.75 3.02
N ALA A 356 -23.63 -2.78 2.49
CA ALA A 356 -22.43 -3.01 3.29
C ALA A 356 -22.21 -1.85 4.28
N ARG A 357 -21.66 -2.15 5.46
CA ARG A 357 -21.52 -1.14 6.51
C ARG A 357 -20.29 -0.29 6.28
N LEU A 358 -20.43 1.03 6.36
CA LEU A 358 -19.32 1.96 6.25
C LEU A 358 -18.43 1.85 7.50
N GLY A 359 -17.18 1.44 7.31
CA GLY A 359 -16.18 1.35 8.36
C GLY A 359 -15.62 2.72 8.76
N GLY A 360 -14.74 2.72 9.78
CA GLY A 360 -13.89 3.88 10.06
C GLY A 360 -12.82 4.06 8.97
N THR A 361 -12.21 5.22 8.91
CA THR A 361 -11.09 5.47 7.97
C THR A 361 -9.87 4.63 8.35
N LEU A 362 -9.31 3.90 7.39
CA LEU A 362 -7.99 3.27 7.51
C LEU A 362 -6.90 4.24 7.08
N ASP A 363 -5.69 4.12 7.64
CA ASP A 363 -4.53 4.95 7.30
C ASP A 363 -3.30 4.03 7.28
N PRO A 364 -3.01 3.34 6.14
CA PRO A 364 -2.00 2.28 6.10
C PRO A 364 -0.57 2.81 6.32
N GLU A 365 -0.36 4.11 6.13
CA GLU A 365 0.91 4.80 6.37
C GLU A 365 0.99 5.46 7.75
N GLY A 366 -0.10 5.54 8.51
CA GLY A 366 -0.17 6.38 9.71
C GLY A 366 0.09 7.87 9.41
N SER A 367 -0.29 8.35 8.22
CA SER A 367 -0.11 9.72 7.73
C SER A 367 -0.70 10.79 8.65
N GLN A 368 -1.70 10.45 9.48
CA GLN A 368 -2.31 11.35 10.46
C GLN A 368 -1.71 11.24 11.87
N MET A 369 -0.81 10.27 12.11
CA MET A 369 -0.22 10.01 13.43
C MET A 369 1.01 10.91 13.70
N GLU A 370 1.42 11.03 14.97
CA GLU A 370 2.63 11.78 15.33
C GLU A 370 3.88 10.92 15.03
N PRO A 371 4.85 11.39 14.22
CA PRO A 371 6.07 10.64 13.94
C PRO A 371 6.89 10.32 15.20
N GLY A 372 7.39 9.09 15.28
CA GLY A 372 8.27 8.63 16.36
C GLY A 372 8.21 7.12 16.55
N ALA A 373 9.03 6.58 17.43
CA ALA A 373 9.10 5.12 17.69
C ALA A 373 7.75 4.49 18.12
N GLY A 374 6.83 5.28 18.68
CA GLY A 374 5.48 4.82 19.04
C GLY A 374 4.51 4.66 17.86
N LEU A 375 4.78 5.27 16.70
CA LEU A 375 3.83 5.32 15.58
C LEU A 375 3.53 3.94 15.01
N TYR A 376 4.55 3.09 14.81
CA TYR A 376 4.35 1.74 14.25
C TYR A 376 3.38 0.90 15.10
N ALA A 377 3.48 1.02 16.43
CA ALA A 377 2.60 0.34 17.36
C ALA A 377 1.21 0.99 17.52
N ALA A 378 1.06 2.26 17.14
CA ALA A 378 -0.24 2.90 17.02
C ALA A 378 -0.94 2.47 15.72
N LEU A 379 -0.21 2.47 14.59
CA LEU A 379 -0.66 2.06 13.26
C LEU A 379 -1.31 0.67 13.26
N LEU A 380 -0.59 -0.37 13.69
CA LEU A 380 -1.14 -1.74 13.66
C LEU A 380 -2.35 -1.90 14.59
N ARG A 381 -2.39 -1.20 15.73
CA ARG A 381 -3.55 -1.21 16.64
C ARG A 381 -4.76 -0.49 16.06
N ASP A 382 -4.55 0.63 15.38
CA ASP A 382 -5.62 1.45 14.80
C ASP A 382 -6.29 0.72 13.64
N LEU A 383 -5.50 0.16 12.72
CA LEU A 383 -6.00 -0.72 11.65
C LEU A 383 -6.79 -1.90 12.22
N ALA A 384 -6.22 -2.61 13.20
CA ALA A 384 -6.85 -3.76 13.83
C ALA A 384 -8.17 -3.41 14.51
N THR A 385 -8.17 -2.34 15.31
CA THR A 385 -9.36 -1.88 16.03
C THR A 385 -10.42 -1.44 15.03
N THR A 386 -10.09 -0.59 14.05
CA THR A 386 -11.03 -0.07 13.04
C THR A 386 -11.66 -1.19 12.21
N ILE A 387 -10.87 -2.19 11.80
CA ILE A 387 -11.39 -3.37 11.07
C ILE A 387 -12.38 -4.16 11.95
N THR A 388 -11.94 -4.58 13.15
CA THR A 388 -12.76 -5.35 14.10
C THR A 388 -14.02 -4.60 14.49
N ASP A 389 -13.93 -3.29 14.78
CA ASP A 389 -15.06 -2.45 15.16
C ASP A 389 -16.13 -2.38 14.08
N CYS A 390 -15.77 -2.51 12.79
CA CYS A 390 -16.78 -2.67 11.75
C CYS A 390 -17.26 -4.12 11.70
N VAL A 391 -16.41 -5.11 11.43
CA VAL A 391 -16.88 -6.48 11.13
C VAL A 391 -17.50 -7.24 12.31
N THR A 392 -17.46 -6.70 13.53
CA THR A 392 -18.12 -7.29 14.72
C THR A 392 -19.45 -6.65 15.13
N LYS A 393 -19.79 -5.44 14.67
CA LYS A 393 -21.07 -4.77 15.00
C LYS A 393 -22.26 -5.45 14.29
N GLY A 394 -22.87 -6.44 14.93
CA GLY A 394 -24.11 -7.12 14.52
C GLY A 394 -25.19 -7.03 15.58
#